data_AF-A0A820ING8-F1
#
_entry.id   AF-A0A820ING8-F1
#
_cell.length_a   1.000
_cell.length_b   1.000
_cell.length_c   1.000
_cell.angle_alpha   90.00
_cell.angle_beta   90.00
_cell.angle_gamma   90.00
#
_symmetry.space_group_name_H-M   'P 1'
#
loop_
_entity.id
_entity.type
_entity.pdbx_description
1 polymer ?
#
loop_
_entity_poly.entity_id
_entity_poly.type
_entity_poly.pdbx_seq_one_letter_code
_entity_poly.pdbx_strand_id
1 'polypeptide(L)'
;MRLPHNMSEKCSDCRDDLYGNAVNIPSKDRYILLFSRNIWISEDARCCSGHLIGNQLTKEAVHAIKSFAIRHQELKCSNIQLLLNKSQTLFENEQRRFNFDDLRGLTDDEYCLLTSLSKNYFNELIEIISTSGIRNSSNRSIRTTIDIYLCKLCLGLSNRHLACMFQLLDKRTISKTIASARQAILKNCVPYNLGLGRVTRQDVIDHHTTAIVRNDLSITCALINCYQPPMITTKPEDSEVGQKIMKLLHQKNRIMLLLEENNLIKRTAQWKTINHCEIMNCFPIISEEDVGDLTF
;
A
#
# COMPACT_ATOMS: atom_id res chain seq x y z
N MET A 1 -23.29 -32.36 42.03
CA MET A 1 -22.30 -31.98 43.05
C MET A 1 -21.04 -31.45 42.35
N ARG A 2 -20.61 -30.23 42.71
CA ARG A 2 -19.43 -29.44 42.29
C ARG A 2 -19.39 -28.91 40.84
N LEU A 3 -19.85 -27.67 40.71
CA LEU A 3 -19.43 -26.72 39.68
C LEU A 3 -17.92 -26.42 39.85
N PRO A 4 -17.11 -26.33 38.78
CA PRO A 4 -15.77 -25.78 38.90
C PRO A 4 -15.85 -24.27 39.13
N HIS A 5 -14.94 -23.78 39.98
CA HIS A 5 -14.70 -22.37 40.30
C HIS A 5 -14.78 -21.45 39.08
N ASN A 6 -15.42 -20.29 39.28
CA ASN A 6 -15.41 -19.08 38.44
C ASN A 6 -14.54 -19.15 37.17
N MET A 7 -15.13 -19.60 36.06
CA MET A 7 -14.53 -19.36 34.73
C MET A 7 -14.48 -17.86 34.37
N SER A 8 -15.11 -16.99 35.17
CA SER A 8 -15.10 -15.53 35.01
C SER A 8 -13.84 -14.84 35.54
N GLU A 9 -13.01 -15.53 36.31
CA GLU A 9 -11.81 -14.98 36.95
C GLU A 9 -10.52 -15.35 36.21
N LYS A 10 -10.58 -16.19 35.17
CA LYS A 10 -9.40 -16.64 34.40
C LYS A 10 -9.51 -16.30 32.94
N CYS A 11 -8.38 -15.93 32.34
CA CYS A 11 -8.31 -15.63 30.93
C CYS A 11 -8.58 -16.89 30.10
N SER A 12 -9.48 -16.79 29.11
CA SER A 12 -9.81 -17.90 28.21
C SER A 12 -8.65 -18.34 27.30
N ASP A 13 -7.62 -17.49 27.18
CA ASP A 13 -6.42 -17.73 26.38
C ASP A 13 -5.23 -18.19 27.25
N CYS A 14 -4.61 -17.27 28.00
CA CYS A 14 -3.42 -17.58 28.81
C CYS A 14 -3.69 -18.28 30.16
N ARG A 15 -4.94 -18.32 30.64
CA ARG A 15 -5.36 -18.81 31.97
C ARG A 15 -4.82 -18.07 33.19
N ASP A 16 -4.18 -16.93 33.01
CA ASP A 16 -3.83 -16.04 34.12
C ASP A 16 -5.09 -15.49 34.77
N ASP A 17 -4.96 -15.15 36.06
CA ASP A 17 -6.03 -14.51 36.81
C ASP A 17 -6.33 -13.11 36.22
N LEU A 18 -7.60 -12.85 35.99
CA LEU A 18 -8.11 -11.65 35.34
C LEU A 18 -8.15 -10.48 36.33
N TYR A 19 -7.03 -9.77 36.46
CA TYR A 19 -6.97 -8.52 37.24
C TYR A 19 -7.41 -7.32 36.40
N GLY A 20 -8.45 -6.59 36.84
CA GLY A 20 -8.84 -5.21 36.45
C GLY A 20 -9.17 -4.92 34.97
N ASN A 21 -8.36 -5.38 34.03
CA ASN A 21 -8.34 -5.05 32.60
C ASN A 21 -8.87 -6.19 31.72
N ALA A 22 -9.71 -7.04 32.29
CA ALA A 22 -10.29 -8.18 31.58
C ALA A 22 -11.44 -7.75 30.67
N VAL A 23 -11.34 -8.10 29.39
CA VAL A 23 -12.29 -7.71 28.34
C VAL A 23 -13.07 -8.95 27.88
N ASN A 24 -14.36 -8.77 27.58
CA ASN A 24 -15.14 -9.86 26.98
C ASN A 24 -14.62 -10.16 25.58
N ILE A 25 -14.51 -11.44 25.23
CA ILE A 25 -14.09 -11.83 23.88
C ILE A 25 -15.10 -11.29 22.86
N PRO A 26 -14.66 -10.52 21.85
CA PRO A 26 -15.54 -9.95 20.85
C PRO A 26 -16.39 -11.01 20.16
N SER A 27 -17.66 -10.69 19.88
CA SER A 27 -18.60 -11.63 19.26
C SER A 27 -18.06 -12.21 17.95
N LYS A 28 -17.44 -11.39 17.09
CA LYS A 28 -16.79 -11.81 15.83
C LYS A 28 -15.73 -12.90 16.05
N ASP A 29 -14.92 -12.77 17.08
CA ASP A 29 -13.82 -13.69 17.34
C ASP A 29 -14.29 -15.04 17.88
N ARG A 30 -15.38 -15.06 18.67
CA ARG A 30 -16.02 -16.30 19.10
C ARG A 30 -16.49 -17.13 17.91
N TYR A 31 -17.04 -16.49 16.88
CA TYR A 31 -17.44 -17.17 15.64
C TYR A 31 -16.23 -17.65 14.86
N ILE A 32 -15.18 -16.85 14.74
CA ILE A 32 -13.97 -17.28 14.03
C ILE A 32 -13.35 -18.51 14.68
N LEU A 33 -13.30 -18.56 16.01
CA LEU A 33 -12.83 -19.75 16.74
C LEU A 33 -13.73 -20.97 16.51
N LEU A 34 -15.03 -20.76 16.38
CA LEU A 34 -15.96 -21.83 16.05
C LEU A 34 -15.74 -22.35 14.63
N PHE A 35 -15.70 -21.48 13.61
CA PHE A 35 -15.59 -21.89 12.22
C PHE A 35 -14.19 -22.39 11.82
N SER A 36 -13.13 -21.78 12.36
CA SER A 36 -11.75 -22.16 12.02
C SER A 36 -11.19 -23.27 12.90
N ARG A 37 -11.66 -23.39 14.15
CA ARG A 37 -11.10 -24.34 15.13
C ARG A 37 -12.10 -25.28 15.78
N ASN A 38 -13.40 -25.18 15.45
CA ASN A 38 -14.47 -25.93 16.11
C ASN A 38 -14.52 -25.71 17.63
N ILE A 39 -14.16 -24.50 18.10
CA ILE A 39 -14.18 -24.14 19.51
C ILE A 39 -15.34 -23.18 19.77
N TRP A 40 -16.32 -23.63 20.56
CA TRP A 40 -17.39 -22.77 21.04
C TRP A 40 -16.94 -21.99 22.28
N ILE A 41 -17.20 -20.69 22.28
CA ILE A 41 -16.92 -19.78 23.39
C ILE A 41 -18.23 -19.10 23.81
N SER A 42 -18.51 -19.11 25.11
CA SER A 42 -19.72 -18.52 25.68
C SER A 42 -19.65 -16.98 25.72
N GLU A 43 -20.80 -16.35 25.96
CA GLU A 43 -20.89 -14.89 25.81
C GLU A 43 -20.18 -14.11 26.92
N ASP A 44 -20.04 -14.75 28.07
CA ASP A 44 -19.40 -14.30 29.30
C ASP A 44 -17.90 -14.59 29.33
N ALA A 45 -17.34 -15.21 28.29
CA ALA A 45 -15.92 -15.51 28.23
C ALA A 45 -15.07 -14.23 28.14
N ARG A 46 -14.06 -14.15 29.01
CA ARG A 46 -13.15 -13.00 29.13
C ARG A 46 -11.73 -13.36 28.74
N CYS A 47 -10.98 -12.38 28.26
CA CYS A 47 -9.55 -12.48 27.98
C CYS A 47 -8.79 -11.25 28.48
N CYS A 48 -7.48 -11.40 28.69
CA CYS A 48 -6.60 -10.27 28.97
C CYS A 48 -6.59 -9.30 27.79
N SER A 49 -6.46 -7.99 28.07
CA SER A 49 -6.35 -6.95 27.04
C SER A 49 -5.16 -7.15 26.11
N GLY A 50 -4.06 -7.75 26.58
CA GLY A 50 -2.88 -8.05 25.77
C GLY A 50 -3.09 -9.06 24.64
N HIS A 51 -4.18 -9.84 24.66
CA HIS A 51 -4.54 -10.75 23.56
C HIS A 51 -5.40 -10.08 22.48
N LEU A 52 -5.73 -8.80 22.65
CA LEU A 52 -6.56 -8.03 21.73
C LEU A 52 -5.73 -6.92 21.07
N ILE A 53 -5.80 -6.83 19.75
CA ILE A 53 -5.32 -5.68 18.97
C ILE A 53 -6.52 -5.10 18.23
N GLY A 54 -6.82 -3.82 18.46
CA GLY A 54 -7.94 -3.15 17.80
C GLY A 54 -9.30 -3.81 18.05
N ASN A 55 -9.51 -4.34 19.27
CA ASN A 55 -10.72 -5.09 19.65
C ASN A 55 -10.94 -6.38 18.85
N GLN A 56 -9.86 -7.01 18.39
CA GLN A 56 -9.86 -8.34 17.77
C GLN A 56 -8.75 -9.21 18.40
N LEU A 57 -8.99 -10.50 18.56
CA LEU A 57 -7.96 -11.45 19.01
C LEU A 57 -6.79 -11.50 18.03
N THR A 58 -5.57 -11.54 18.58
CA THR A 58 -4.36 -11.75 17.77
C THR A 58 -4.36 -13.12 17.09
N LYS A 59 -3.58 -13.29 16.02
CA LYS A 59 -3.48 -14.60 15.34
C LYS A 59 -2.97 -15.64 16.32
N GLU A 60 -1.99 -15.28 17.14
CA GLU A 60 -1.37 -16.12 18.14
C GLU A 60 -2.39 -16.56 19.18
N ALA A 61 -3.20 -15.64 19.70
CA ALA A 61 -4.29 -15.92 20.65
C ALA A 61 -5.31 -16.92 20.09
N VAL A 62 -5.74 -16.72 18.84
CA VAL A 62 -6.69 -17.63 18.18
C VAL A 62 -6.14 -19.06 18.08
N HIS A 63 -4.84 -19.21 17.84
CA HIS A 63 -4.18 -20.51 17.76
C HIS A 63 -3.82 -21.10 19.14
N ALA A 64 -3.64 -20.26 20.17
CA ALA A 64 -3.30 -20.68 21.52
C ALA A 64 -4.52 -21.20 22.31
N ILE A 65 -5.71 -20.66 22.05
CA ILE A 65 -6.95 -21.10 22.70
C ILE A 65 -7.18 -22.59 22.47
N LYS A 66 -7.36 -23.34 23.56
CA LYS A 66 -7.61 -24.79 23.55
C LYS A 66 -9.07 -25.08 23.87
N SER A 67 -9.60 -26.14 23.25
CA SER A 67 -10.88 -26.70 23.69
C SER A 67 -10.69 -27.34 25.06
N PHE A 68 -11.64 -27.07 25.95
CA PHE A 68 -11.70 -27.72 27.26
C PHE A 68 -12.84 -28.71 27.24
N ALA A 69 -12.71 -29.78 28.03
CA ALA A 69 -13.79 -30.72 28.28
C ALA A 69 -14.85 -30.05 29.18
N ILE A 70 -15.64 -29.14 28.61
CA ILE A 70 -16.90 -28.71 29.22
C ILE A 70 -17.82 -29.91 29.12
N ARG A 71 -18.19 -30.50 30.26
CA ARG A 71 -18.93 -31.77 30.26
C ARG A 71 -20.30 -31.64 29.62
N HIS A 72 -21.00 -30.52 29.78
CA HIS A 72 -22.19 -30.16 28.99
C HIS A 72 -22.40 -28.64 29.07
N GLN A 73 -22.64 -27.99 27.93
CA GLN A 73 -23.17 -26.63 27.87
C GLN A 73 -24.43 -26.68 27.01
N GLU A 74 -25.56 -26.24 27.56
CA GLU A 74 -26.81 -26.17 26.81
C GLU A 74 -26.77 -24.95 25.87
N LEU A 75 -26.77 -25.23 24.57
CA LEU A 75 -26.96 -24.20 23.55
C LEU A 75 -28.43 -23.81 23.54
N LYS A 76 -28.73 -22.54 23.82
CA LYS A 76 -30.11 -22.04 23.71
C LYS A 76 -30.49 -21.93 22.23
N CYS A 77 -31.79 -22.03 21.92
CA CYS A 77 -32.29 -21.79 20.56
C CYS A 77 -31.85 -20.43 20.00
N SER A 78 -31.77 -19.40 20.85
CA SER A 78 -31.25 -18.08 20.47
C SER A 78 -29.77 -18.13 20.03
N ASN A 79 -28.95 -18.96 20.66
CA ASN A 79 -27.55 -19.15 20.26
C ASN A 79 -27.44 -19.82 18.89
N ILE A 80 -28.29 -20.82 18.61
CA ILE A 80 -28.33 -21.51 17.31
C ILE A 80 -28.83 -20.56 16.21
N GLN A 81 -29.91 -19.81 16.46
CA GLN A 81 -30.41 -18.84 15.49
C GLN A 81 -29.39 -17.74 15.20
N LEU A 82 -28.71 -17.24 16.24
CA LEU A 82 -27.63 -16.27 16.09
C LEU A 82 -26.45 -16.87 15.30
N LEU A 83 -26.09 -18.12 15.59
CA LEU A 83 -25.03 -18.83 14.87
C LEU A 83 -25.37 -18.97 13.38
N LEU A 84 -26.58 -19.40 13.03
CA LEU A 84 -27.03 -19.55 11.65
C LEU A 84 -27.04 -18.20 10.92
N ASN A 85 -27.59 -17.16 11.55
CA ASN A 85 -27.56 -15.80 10.99
C ASN A 85 -26.12 -15.32 10.76
N LYS A 86 -25.21 -15.59 11.71
CA LYS A 86 -23.79 -15.21 11.59
C LYS A 86 -23.05 -16.02 10.55
N SER A 87 -23.36 -17.32 10.43
CA SER A 87 -22.86 -18.20 9.37
C SER A 87 -23.25 -17.62 8.01
N GLN A 88 -24.51 -17.24 7.83
CA GLN A 88 -25.00 -16.63 6.60
C GLN A 88 -24.24 -15.33 6.28
N THR A 89 -24.04 -14.44 7.27
CA THR A 89 -23.23 -13.24 7.05
C THR A 89 -21.77 -13.55 6.74
N LEU A 90 -21.20 -14.64 7.26
CA LEU A 90 -19.82 -15.04 6.94
C LEU A 90 -19.73 -15.59 5.53
N PHE A 91 -20.67 -16.43 5.09
CA PHE A 91 -20.74 -16.90 3.70
C PHE A 91 -20.95 -15.76 2.70
N GLU A 92 -21.74 -14.75 3.07
CA GLU A 92 -21.90 -13.52 2.27
C GLU A 92 -20.61 -12.68 2.24
N ASN A 93 -19.84 -12.66 3.33
CA ASN A 93 -18.60 -11.89 3.44
C ASN A 93 -17.33 -12.62 2.99
N GLU A 94 -17.31 -13.96 2.85
CA GLU A 94 -16.19 -14.71 2.26
C GLU A 94 -15.90 -14.27 0.82
N GLN A 95 -16.87 -13.67 0.14
CA GLN A 95 -16.65 -13.06 -1.16
C GLN A 95 -15.78 -11.79 -1.10
N ARG A 96 -15.58 -11.17 0.08
CA ARG A 96 -14.77 -9.96 0.26
C ARG A 96 -13.32 -10.34 0.53
N ARG A 97 -12.68 -10.94 -0.47
CA ARG A 97 -11.26 -11.33 -0.40
C ARG A 97 -10.32 -10.15 -0.09
N PHE A 98 -10.75 -8.91 -0.34
CA PHE A 98 -9.96 -7.69 -0.16
C PHE A 98 -10.54 -6.78 0.93
N ASN A 99 -10.57 -7.26 2.18
CA ASN A 99 -11.04 -6.48 3.32
C ASN A 99 -9.90 -6.08 4.26
N PHE A 100 -9.42 -4.85 4.12
CA PHE A 100 -8.32 -4.30 4.94
C PHE A 100 -8.73 -3.89 6.36
N ASP A 101 -10.03 -3.97 6.71
CA ASP A 101 -10.53 -3.80 8.08
C ASP A 101 -10.39 -5.08 8.92
N ASP A 102 -10.23 -6.24 8.29
CA ASP A 102 -9.91 -7.48 9.00
C ASP A 102 -8.39 -7.60 9.15
N LEU A 103 -7.91 -7.42 10.38
CA LEU A 103 -6.49 -7.50 10.70
C LEU A 103 -5.91 -8.91 10.48
N ARG A 104 -6.74 -9.94 10.27
CA ARG A 104 -6.30 -11.31 9.99
C ARG A 104 -6.44 -11.72 8.53
N GLY A 105 -7.28 -11.01 7.77
CA GLY A 105 -7.75 -11.43 6.45
C GLY A 105 -6.69 -11.45 5.36
N LEU A 106 -5.65 -10.61 5.48
CA LEU A 106 -4.57 -10.51 4.50
C LEU A 106 -3.19 -10.78 5.13
N THR A 107 -2.32 -11.46 4.38
CA THR A 107 -0.89 -11.65 4.70
C THR A 107 -0.09 -10.39 4.35
N ASP A 108 1.13 -10.26 4.90
CA ASP A 108 2.00 -9.11 4.58
C ASP A 108 2.35 -9.05 3.08
N ASP A 109 2.56 -10.22 2.45
CA ASP A 109 2.78 -10.33 1.00
C ASP A 109 1.56 -9.81 0.20
N GLU A 110 0.34 -10.14 0.63
CA GLU A 110 -0.87 -9.62 0.00
C GLU A 110 -1.00 -8.10 0.18
N TYR A 111 -0.63 -7.55 1.33
CA TYR A 111 -0.54 -6.11 1.55
C TYR A 111 0.45 -5.47 0.57
N CYS A 112 1.66 -6.03 0.45
CA CYS A 112 2.68 -5.56 -0.47
C CYS A 112 2.23 -5.63 -1.94
N LEU A 113 1.60 -6.73 -2.36
CA LEU A 113 1.12 -6.91 -3.73
C LEU A 113 0.02 -5.90 -4.08
N LEU A 114 -0.90 -5.63 -3.16
CA LEU A 114 -2.05 -4.77 -3.42
C LEU A 114 -1.76 -3.28 -3.25
N THR A 115 -0.89 -2.92 -2.32
CA THR A 115 -0.68 -1.52 -1.90
C THR A 115 0.76 -1.04 -2.02
N SER A 116 1.71 -1.92 -2.35
CA SER A 116 3.16 -1.67 -2.32
C SER A 116 3.72 -1.27 -0.96
N LEU A 117 2.94 -1.46 0.11
CA LEU A 117 3.35 -1.23 1.50
C LEU A 117 3.23 -2.52 2.29
N SER A 118 4.18 -2.76 3.21
CA SER A 118 4.00 -3.77 4.24
C SER A 118 2.82 -3.39 5.13
N LYS A 119 2.26 -4.37 5.82
CA LYS A 119 1.14 -4.17 6.74
C LYS A 119 1.45 -3.15 7.83
N ASN A 120 2.68 -3.13 8.31
CA ASN A 120 3.12 -2.18 9.34
C ASN A 120 3.14 -0.74 8.80
N TYR A 121 3.75 -0.52 7.64
CA TYR A 121 3.78 0.80 7.00
C TYR A 121 2.39 1.28 6.57
N PHE A 122 1.53 0.36 6.12
CA PHE A 122 0.13 0.68 5.86
C PHE A 122 -0.58 1.17 7.14
N ASN A 123 -0.39 0.50 8.28
CA ASN A 123 -1.00 0.91 9.54
C ASN A 123 -0.49 2.28 10.01
N GLU A 124 0.81 2.54 9.88
CA GLU A 124 1.41 3.85 10.18
C GLU A 124 0.83 4.97 9.30
N LEU A 125 0.68 4.71 8.00
CA LEU A 125 0.04 5.65 7.08
C LEU A 125 -1.41 5.95 7.49
N ILE A 126 -2.16 4.94 7.93
CA ILE A 126 -3.52 5.11 8.44
C ILE A 126 -3.53 5.97 9.70
N GLU A 127 -2.57 5.83 10.61
CA GLU A 127 -2.46 6.66 11.81
C GLU A 127 -2.20 8.13 11.44
N ILE A 128 -1.25 8.39 10.53
CA ILE A 128 -0.95 9.74 10.01
C ILE A 128 -2.20 10.39 9.39
N ILE A 129 -3.00 9.63 8.64
CA ILE A 129 -4.19 10.14 7.96
C ILE A 129 -5.40 10.26 8.90
N SER A 130 -5.52 9.40 9.90
CA SER A 130 -6.65 9.38 10.83
C SER A 130 -6.67 10.61 11.73
N THR A 131 -5.50 11.19 12.03
CA THR A 131 -5.38 12.43 12.82
C THR A 131 -5.89 13.68 12.09
N SER A 132 -6.15 13.59 10.78
CA SER A 132 -6.24 14.78 9.91
C SER A 132 -7.55 14.92 9.11
N GLY A 133 -8.57 14.12 9.46
CA GLY A 133 -9.98 14.49 9.22
C GLY A 133 -10.78 13.68 8.19
N ILE A 134 -10.33 12.49 7.76
CA ILE A 134 -11.22 11.56 7.05
C ILE A 134 -12.22 10.98 8.06
N ARG A 135 -13.52 11.10 7.77
CA ARG A 135 -14.58 10.45 8.56
C ARG A 135 -14.89 9.07 7.99
N ASN A 136 -15.01 8.08 8.86
CA ASN A 136 -15.66 6.82 8.53
C ASN A 136 -17.10 7.10 8.07
N SER A 137 -17.56 6.40 7.04
CA SER A 137 -18.98 6.40 6.66
C SER A 137 -19.60 5.04 6.98
N SER A 138 -20.93 4.95 6.95
CA SER A 138 -21.64 3.68 7.17
C SER A 138 -21.19 2.55 6.24
N ASN A 139 -20.69 2.89 5.04
CA ASN A 139 -20.37 1.91 3.99
C ASN A 139 -18.87 1.75 3.72
N ARG A 140 -18.00 2.56 4.35
CA ARG A 140 -16.55 2.49 4.13
C ARG A 140 -15.77 3.04 5.31
N SER A 141 -14.71 2.35 5.70
CA SER A 141 -13.76 2.85 6.68
C SER A 141 -12.69 3.74 6.04
N ILE A 142 -11.88 4.39 6.86
CA ILE A 142 -10.66 5.09 6.42
C ILE A 142 -9.72 4.10 5.72
N ARG A 143 -9.56 2.89 6.27
CA ARG A 143 -8.73 1.83 5.67
C ARG A 143 -9.22 1.47 4.27
N THR A 144 -10.53 1.24 4.11
CA THR A 144 -11.20 0.99 2.81
C THR A 144 -11.14 2.18 1.85
N THR A 145 -10.78 3.37 2.32
CA THR A 145 -10.63 4.54 1.45
C THR A 145 -9.21 4.63 0.91
N ILE A 146 -8.23 4.39 1.78
CA ILE A 146 -6.82 4.44 1.43
C ILE A 146 -6.40 3.23 0.60
N ASP A 147 -6.86 2.02 0.94
CA ASP A 147 -6.55 0.79 0.19
C ASP A 147 -7.03 0.86 -1.28
N ILE A 148 -8.23 1.36 -1.57
CA ILE A 148 -8.79 1.50 -2.92
C ILE A 148 -7.92 2.43 -3.74
N TYR A 149 -7.42 3.49 -3.12
CA TYR A 149 -6.55 4.44 -3.77
C TYR A 149 -5.14 3.89 -4.01
N LEU A 150 -4.55 3.20 -3.02
CA LEU A 150 -3.25 2.55 -3.21
C LEU A 150 -3.34 1.44 -4.27
N CYS A 151 -4.38 0.59 -4.24
CA CYS A 151 -4.63 -0.41 -5.29
C CYS A 151 -4.77 0.24 -6.67
N LYS A 152 -5.41 1.42 -6.76
CA LYS A 152 -5.50 2.17 -8.01
C LYS A 152 -4.13 2.60 -8.54
N LEU A 153 -3.26 3.07 -7.65
CA LEU A 153 -1.90 3.50 -7.99
C LEU A 153 -0.99 2.32 -8.35
N CYS A 154 -1.01 1.27 -7.54
CA CYS A 154 -0.10 0.13 -7.67
C CYS A 154 -0.49 -0.82 -8.80
N LEU A 155 -1.80 -1.08 -8.97
CA LEU A 155 -2.29 -2.08 -9.92
C LEU A 155 -2.82 -1.47 -11.22
N GLY A 156 -2.99 -0.14 -11.29
CA GLY A 156 -3.51 0.55 -12.48
C GLY A 156 -4.95 0.18 -12.88
N LEU A 157 -5.71 -0.44 -11.99
CA LEU A 157 -7.02 -1.02 -12.31
C LEU A 157 -8.09 0.02 -12.64
N SER A 158 -9.05 -0.33 -13.50
CA SER A 158 -10.19 0.55 -13.79
C SER A 158 -11.11 0.70 -12.57
N ASN A 159 -11.87 1.80 -12.48
CA ASN A 159 -12.79 2.01 -11.36
C ASN A 159 -13.91 0.94 -11.30
N ARG A 160 -14.21 0.28 -12.42
CA ARG A 160 -15.17 -0.84 -12.46
C ARG A 160 -14.55 -2.11 -11.85
N HIS A 161 -13.28 -2.38 -12.13
CA HIS A 161 -12.57 -3.51 -11.51
C HIS A 161 -12.43 -3.29 -10.00
N LEU A 162 -12.07 -2.09 -9.55
CA LEU A 162 -12.03 -1.76 -8.13
C LEU A 162 -13.42 -1.86 -7.47
N ALA A 163 -14.48 -1.40 -8.12
CA ALA A 163 -15.84 -1.58 -7.62
C ALA A 163 -16.18 -3.07 -7.40
N CYS A 164 -15.78 -3.93 -8.33
CA CYS A 164 -15.95 -5.38 -8.21
C CYS A 164 -15.11 -5.98 -7.06
N MET A 165 -13.82 -5.63 -6.99
CA MET A 165 -12.89 -6.15 -5.97
C MET A 165 -13.30 -5.80 -4.54
N PHE A 166 -13.75 -4.56 -4.34
CA PHE A 166 -14.16 -4.06 -3.03
C PHE A 166 -15.68 -4.19 -2.78
N GLN A 167 -16.41 -4.86 -3.69
CA GLN A 167 -17.86 -5.04 -3.64
C GLN A 167 -18.64 -3.73 -3.41
N LEU A 168 -18.18 -2.64 -4.03
CA LEU A 168 -18.87 -1.36 -3.98
C LEU A 168 -19.81 -1.23 -5.19
N LEU A 169 -21.00 -0.72 -4.93
CA LEU A 169 -22.13 -0.75 -5.89
C LEU A 169 -21.88 0.04 -7.19
N ASP A 170 -20.98 1.03 -7.21
CA ASP A 170 -20.81 1.90 -8.37
C ASP A 170 -19.38 2.46 -8.52
N LYS A 171 -18.91 2.55 -9.78
CA LYS A 171 -17.68 3.23 -10.20
C LYS A 171 -17.63 4.70 -9.78
N ARG A 172 -18.79 5.37 -9.64
CA ARG A 172 -18.85 6.76 -9.16
C ARG A 172 -18.44 6.86 -7.70
N THR A 173 -18.86 5.90 -6.88
CA THR A 173 -18.45 5.79 -5.47
C THR A 173 -16.94 5.62 -5.37
N ILE A 174 -16.36 4.71 -6.16
CA ILE A 174 -14.91 4.53 -6.27
C ILE A 174 -14.21 5.84 -6.65
N SER A 175 -14.70 6.56 -7.66
CA SER A 175 -14.10 7.83 -8.08
C SER A 175 -14.08 8.87 -6.96
N LYS A 176 -15.17 8.96 -6.18
CA LYS A 176 -15.24 9.86 -5.01
C LYS A 176 -14.32 9.39 -3.88
N THR A 177 -14.23 8.09 -3.64
CA THR A 177 -13.31 7.50 -2.65
C THR A 177 -11.86 7.82 -3.01
N ILE A 178 -11.46 7.61 -4.27
CA ILE A 178 -10.12 7.93 -4.79
C ILE A 178 -9.81 9.43 -4.60
N ALA A 179 -10.75 10.31 -4.95
CA ALA A 179 -10.55 11.75 -4.78
C ALA A 179 -10.35 12.14 -3.30
N SER A 180 -11.15 11.55 -2.41
CA SER A 180 -11.05 11.78 -0.96
C SER A 180 -9.73 11.28 -0.38
N ALA A 181 -9.31 10.08 -0.75
CA ALA A 181 -8.04 9.48 -0.31
C ALA A 181 -6.85 10.32 -0.78
N ARG A 182 -6.84 10.69 -2.07
CA ARG A 182 -5.82 11.54 -2.68
C ARG A 182 -5.67 12.87 -1.95
N GLN A 183 -6.78 13.56 -1.68
CA GLN A 183 -6.75 14.84 -0.97
C GLN A 183 -6.18 14.70 0.44
N ALA A 184 -6.54 13.62 1.16
CA ALA A 184 -6.01 13.39 2.49
C ALA A 184 -4.50 13.08 2.49
N ILE A 185 -4.02 12.26 1.57
CA ILE A 185 -2.58 11.95 1.50
C ILE A 185 -1.78 13.18 1.04
N LEU A 186 -2.28 13.94 0.05
CA LEU A 186 -1.66 15.21 -0.38
C LEU A 186 -1.54 16.22 0.75
N LYS A 187 -2.53 16.28 1.64
CA LYS A 187 -2.52 17.25 2.73
C LYS A 187 -1.59 16.84 3.86
N ASN A 188 -1.55 15.54 4.18
CA ASN A 188 -1.00 15.08 5.47
C ASN A 188 0.29 14.28 5.36
N CYS A 189 0.63 13.76 4.18
CA CYS A 189 1.85 12.96 3.97
C CYS A 189 2.85 13.69 3.07
N VAL A 190 2.37 14.24 1.96
CA VAL A 190 3.21 14.87 0.92
C VAL A 190 4.08 16.04 1.43
N PRO A 191 3.59 16.98 2.25
CA PRO A 191 4.39 18.13 2.69
C PRO A 191 5.58 17.74 3.59
N TYR A 192 5.49 16.60 4.27
CA TYR A 192 6.48 16.15 5.25
C TYR A 192 7.46 15.11 4.68
N ASN A 193 7.13 14.51 3.53
CA ASN A 193 7.91 13.42 2.93
C ASN A 193 8.44 13.73 1.51
N LEU A 194 8.20 14.95 1.02
CA LEU A 194 8.90 15.51 -0.15
C LEU A 194 9.98 16.48 0.32
N GLY A 195 11.17 15.97 0.64
CA GLY A 195 12.31 16.78 1.07
C GLY A 195 13.65 16.04 0.98
N LEU A 196 14.61 16.69 0.30
CA LEU A 196 16.05 16.39 0.13
C LEU A 196 16.43 14.93 -0.21
N GLY A 197 16.42 14.59 -1.52
CA GLY A 197 17.25 13.49 -2.02
C GLY A 197 16.77 12.64 -3.19
N ARG A 198 15.72 13.00 -3.97
CA ARG A 198 15.30 12.26 -5.19
C ARG A 198 14.29 13.05 -6.01
N VAL A 199 14.37 12.94 -7.36
CA VAL A 199 13.63 13.61 -8.45
C VAL A 199 12.93 14.90 -8.05
N THR A 200 13.50 16.04 -8.46
CA THR A 200 12.89 17.32 -8.09
C THR A 200 11.52 17.45 -8.72
N ARG A 201 10.60 18.09 -7.98
CA ARG A 201 9.28 18.49 -8.46
C ARG A 201 9.32 19.17 -9.83
N GLN A 202 10.41 19.84 -10.17
CA GLN A 202 10.59 20.56 -11.42
C GLN A 202 10.84 19.61 -12.61
N ASP A 203 11.65 18.54 -12.43
CA ASP A 203 12.00 17.59 -13.49
C ASP A 203 10.79 16.83 -14.08
N VAL A 204 9.78 16.59 -13.24
CA VAL A 204 8.50 15.94 -13.63
C VAL A 204 7.55 16.94 -14.27
N ILE A 205 7.50 18.17 -13.74
CA ILE A 205 6.61 19.23 -14.24
C ILE A 205 6.97 19.58 -15.68
N ASP A 206 8.25 19.53 -16.02
CA ASP A 206 8.76 19.92 -17.33
C ASP A 206 8.52 18.84 -18.41
N HIS A 207 8.15 17.60 -18.02
CA HIS A 207 7.80 16.51 -18.93
C HIS A 207 6.32 16.10 -18.79
N HIS A 208 5.45 16.85 -19.48
CA HIS A 208 4.09 16.47 -19.92
C HIS A 208 3.27 15.54 -19.02
N THR A 209 2.70 16.06 -17.94
CA THR A 209 1.66 15.33 -17.17
C THR A 209 0.54 16.25 -16.69
N THR A 210 -0.71 15.77 -16.79
CA THR A 210 -1.90 16.51 -16.31
C THR A 210 -1.86 16.70 -14.79
N ALA A 211 -2.59 17.70 -14.26
CA ALA A 211 -2.59 18.02 -12.82
C ALA A 211 -2.94 16.81 -11.89
N ILE A 212 -3.74 15.87 -12.39
CA ILE A 212 -4.08 14.62 -11.69
C ILE A 212 -2.85 13.72 -11.57
N VAL A 213 -2.13 13.52 -12.67
CA VAL A 213 -0.91 12.69 -12.71
C VAL A 213 0.19 13.31 -11.86
N ARG A 214 0.30 14.64 -11.82
CA ARG A 214 1.23 15.35 -10.93
C ARG A 214 0.98 15.04 -9.45
N ASN A 215 -0.28 15.02 -9.03
CA ASN A 215 -0.66 14.73 -7.65
C ASN A 215 -0.41 13.26 -7.27
N ASP A 216 -0.73 12.33 -8.17
CA ASP A 216 -0.46 10.90 -7.97
C ASP A 216 1.03 10.61 -7.87
N LEU A 217 1.83 11.23 -8.74
CA LEU A 217 3.28 11.06 -8.69
C LEU A 217 3.87 11.65 -7.41
N SER A 218 3.41 12.83 -7.01
CA SER A 218 3.87 13.47 -5.76
C SER A 218 3.58 12.59 -4.53
N ILE A 219 2.40 11.96 -4.49
CA ILE A 219 2.05 10.99 -3.45
C ILE A 219 2.95 9.75 -3.54
N THR A 220 3.16 9.21 -4.73
CA THR A 220 4.00 8.03 -4.94
C THR A 220 5.43 8.29 -4.46
N CYS A 221 6.03 9.42 -4.84
CA CYS A 221 7.35 9.83 -4.37
C CYS A 221 7.39 10.02 -2.84
N ALA A 222 6.36 10.63 -2.24
CA ALA A 222 6.27 10.79 -0.80
C ALA A 222 6.22 9.43 -0.07
N LEU A 223 5.44 8.47 -0.58
CA LEU A 223 5.35 7.13 0.00
C LEU A 223 6.67 6.34 -0.16
N ILE A 224 7.33 6.45 -1.31
CA ILE A 224 8.66 5.87 -1.55
C ILE A 224 9.67 6.44 -0.55
N ASN A 225 9.72 7.77 -0.40
CA ASN A 225 10.64 8.41 0.53
C ASN A 225 10.37 8.05 1.99
N CYS A 226 9.11 7.80 2.34
CA CYS A 226 8.70 7.49 3.70
C CYS A 226 8.99 6.02 4.07
N TYR A 227 8.75 5.08 3.15
CA TYR A 227 8.67 3.66 3.48
C TYR A 227 9.62 2.74 2.72
N GLN A 228 10.28 3.21 1.65
CA GLN A 228 11.32 2.42 1.00
C GLN A 228 12.71 2.77 1.54
N PRO A 229 13.60 1.78 1.72
CA PRO A 229 15.00 2.06 1.98
C PRO A 229 15.56 2.91 0.82
N PRO A 230 16.45 3.87 1.11
CA PRO A 230 16.97 4.76 0.08
C PRO A 230 17.60 3.91 -1.03
N MET A 231 17.05 3.95 -2.25
CA MET A 231 17.59 3.16 -3.38
C MET A 231 19.02 3.56 -3.79
N ILE A 232 19.57 4.59 -3.16
CA ILE A 232 20.94 5.10 -3.30
C ILE A 232 21.41 5.30 -1.86
N THR A 233 22.29 4.43 -1.39
CA THR A 233 23.17 4.73 -0.26
C THR A 233 24.15 5.79 -0.75
N THR A 234 23.92 7.04 -0.37
CA THR A 234 24.82 8.14 -0.72
C THR A 234 26.23 7.79 -0.28
N LYS A 235 27.09 7.47 -1.24
CA LYS A 235 28.53 7.38 -1.01
C LYS A 235 29.08 8.80 -0.99
N PRO A 236 30.14 9.10 -0.23
CA PRO A 236 30.76 10.42 -0.23
C PRO A 236 31.20 10.87 -1.64
N GLU A 237 31.49 9.91 -2.53
CA GLU A 237 31.85 10.10 -3.94
C GLU A 237 30.69 10.60 -4.82
N ASP A 238 29.43 10.35 -4.44
CA ASP A 238 28.26 10.73 -5.25
C ASP A 238 28.07 12.25 -5.33
N SER A 239 28.54 12.98 -4.31
CA SER A 239 28.54 14.45 -4.29
C SER A 239 29.51 15.02 -5.34
N GLU A 240 30.69 14.41 -5.49
CA GLU A 240 31.68 14.82 -6.49
C GLU A 240 31.21 14.48 -7.90
N VAL A 241 30.63 13.29 -8.09
CA VAL A 241 30.02 12.87 -9.36
C VAL A 241 28.86 13.81 -9.73
N GLY A 242 27.99 14.15 -8.78
CA GLY A 242 26.89 15.10 -8.99
C GLY A 242 27.38 16.49 -9.40
N GLN A 243 28.41 17.01 -8.74
CA GLN A 243 29.04 18.28 -9.12
C GLN A 243 29.66 18.22 -10.53
N LYS A 244 30.29 17.10 -10.88
CA LYS A 244 30.88 16.89 -12.22
C LYS A 244 29.80 16.81 -13.29
N ILE A 245 28.71 16.09 -13.06
CA ILE A 245 27.57 15.99 -13.97
C ILE A 245 26.92 17.36 -14.18
N MET A 246 26.68 18.12 -13.10
CA MET A 246 26.12 19.47 -13.21
C MET A 246 27.04 20.42 -13.97
N LYS A 247 28.36 20.32 -13.77
CA LYS A 247 29.34 21.09 -14.54
C LYS A 247 29.32 20.74 -16.03
N LEU A 248 29.18 19.46 -16.38
CA LEU A 248 29.13 18.98 -17.76
C LEU A 248 27.79 19.28 -18.46
N LEU A 249 26.67 19.24 -17.73
CA LEU A 249 25.34 19.59 -18.26
C LEU A 249 25.23 21.04 -18.72
N HIS A 250 25.88 21.96 -18.00
CA HIS A 250 25.88 23.39 -18.36
C HIS A 250 26.93 23.74 -19.42
N GLN A 251 27.81 22.80 -19.78
CA GLN A 251 28.76 22.99 -20.88
C GLN A 251 28.05 22.69 -22.21
N LYS A 252 28.16 23.63 -23.16
CA LYS A 252 27.73 23.37 -24.54
C LYS A 252 28.54 22.19 -25.08
N ASN A 253 27.85 21.12 -25.44
CA ASN A 253 28.50 19.98 -26.05
C ASN A 253 29.00 20.35 -27.47
N ARG A 254 29.93 19.54 -27.96
CA ARG A 254 30.54 19.73 -29.29
C ARG A 254 29.51 19.78 -30.42
N ILE A 255 28.40 19.04 -30.27
CA ILE A 255 27.30 19.03 -31.23
C ILE A 255 26.58 20.38 -31.26
N MET A 256 26.27 20.95 -30.10
CA MET A 256 25.63 22.27 -29.98
C MET A 256 26.51 23.37 -30.57
N LEU A 257 27.82 23.31 -30.33
CA LEU A 257 28.78 24.24 -30.95
C LEU A 257 28.77 24.10 -32.48
N LEU A 258 28.82 22.87 -33.02
CA LEU A 258 28.77 22.63 -34.47
C LEU A 258 27.43 23.07 -35.09
N LEU A 259 26.32 22.89 -34.37
CA LEU A 259 25.00 23.33 -34.83
C LEU A 259 24.90 24.87 -34.90
N GLU A 260 25.52 25.56 -33.93
CA GLU A 260 25.60 27.03 -33.89
C GLU A 260 26.54 27.56 -34.99
N GLU A 261 27.73 26.99 -35.13
CA GLU A 261 28.73 27.37 -36.15
C GLU A 261 28.21 27.19 -37.58
N ASN A 262 27.51 26.07 -37.84
CA ASN A 262 26.95 25.77 -39.16
C ASN A 262 25.57 26.38 -39.40
N ASN A 263 25.06 27.24 -38.50
CA ASN A 263 23.73 27.87 -38.56
C ASN A 263 22.56 26.86 -38.74
N LEU A 264 22.74 25.61 -38.33
CA LEU A 264 21.77 24.51 -38.52
C LEU A 264 20.54 24.62 -37.59
N ILE A 265 20.57 25.58 -36.65
CA ILE A 265 19.47 25.85 -35.70
C ILE A 265 18.37 26.72 -36.35
N LYS A 266 18.68 27.45 -37.42
CA LYS A 266 17.70 28.31 -38.10
C LYS A 266 16.92 27.50 -39.13
N ARG A 267 15.60 27.73 -39.22
CA ARG A 267 14.69 27.12 -40.22
C ARG A 267 15.06 27.39 -41.69
N THR A 268 16.14 28.13 -41.95
CA THR A 268 16.72 28.42 -43.26
C THR A 268 17.84 27.45 -43.64
N ALA A 269 17.94 26.28 -43.01
CA ALA A 269 18.87 25.24 -43.40
C ALA A 269 18.67 24.91 -44.89
N GLN A 270 19.69 25.17 -45.71
CA GLN A 270 19.67 24.84 -47.13
C GLN A 270 19.95 23.35 -47.28
N TRP A 271 18.88 22.58 -47.47
CA TRP A 271 18.98 21.17 -47.80
C TRP A 271 19.52 21.03 -49.23
N LYS A 272 20.70 20.43 -49.37
CA LYS A 272 21.23 20.01 -50.67
C LYS A 272 20.91 18.53 -50.90
N THR A 273 20.48 18.19 -52.11
CA THR A 273 20.26 16.81 -52.51
C THR A 273 21.60 16.10 -52.56
N ILE A 274 21.76 15.05 -51.77
CA ILE A 274 23.06 14.40 -51.63
C ILE A 274 23.31 13.48 -52.83
N ASN A 275 24.48 13.62 -53.46
CA ASN A 275 24.90 12.77 -54.57
C ASN A 275 25.77 11.62 -54.05
N HIS A 276 25.52 10.38 -54.50
CA HIS A 276 26.17 9.16 -53.97
C HIS A 276 27.71 9.23 -54.02
N CYS A 277 28.27 9.94 -55.02
CA CYS A 277 29.71 10.10 -55.19
C CYS A 277 30.36 11.02 -54.14
N GLU A 278 29.60 11.94 -53.51
CA GLU A 278 30.14 12.89 -52.51
C GLU A 278 30.21 12.29 -51.11
N ILE A 279 29.37 11.30 -50.79
CA ILE A 279 29.34 10.65 -49.46
C ILE A 279 30.46 9.62 -49.30
N MET A 280 30.80 8.87 -50.37
CA MET A 280 31.74 7.75 -50.25
C MET A 280 33.13 8.14 -49.75
N ASN A 281 33.55 9.39 -49.97
CA ASN A 281 34.84 9.90 -49.50
C ASN A 281 34.79 10.52 -48.09
N CYS A 282 33.58 10.73 -47.54
CA CYS A 282 33.36 11.43 -46.26
C CYS A 282 32.73 10.52 -45.20
N PHE A 283 32.31 9.30 -45.57
CA PHE A 283 31.79 8.34 -44.63
C PHE A 283 32.96 7.65 -43.90
N PRO A 284 33.00 7.66 -42.56
CA PRO A 284 34.09 7.05 -41.82
C PRO A 284 34.12 5.54 -42.11
N ILE A 285 35.26 5.05 -42.59
CA ILE A 285 35.52 3.62 -42.75
C ILE A 285 35.95 3.12 -41.38
N ILE A 286 35.02 2.51 -40.66
CA ILE A 286 35.24 1.98 -39.31
C ILE A 286 35.80 0.57 -39.47
N SER A 287 36.98 0.32 -38.88
CA SER A 287 37.58 -1.01 -38.87
C SER A 287 36.91 -1.91 -37.83
N GLU A 288 37.11 -3.22 -37.91
CA GLU A 288 36.50 -4.17 -36.98
C GLU A 288 36.97 -3.93 -35.52
N GLU A 289 38.20 -3.45 -35.34
CA GLU A 289 38.73 -3.05 -34.03
C GLU A 289 37.99 -1.82 -33.45
N ASP A 290 37.68 -0.83 -34.28
CA ASP A 290 36.95 0.39 -33.86
C ASP A 290 35.49 0.08 -33.42
N VAL A 291 34.89 -1.00 -33.94
CA VAL A 291 33.55 -1.44 -33.52
C VAL A 291 33.58 -2.10 -32.13
N GLY A 292 34.68 -2.77 -31.79
CA GLY A 292 34.89 -3.38 -30.47
C GLY A 292 34.89 -2.34 -29.35
N ASP A 293 35.62 -1.23 -29.54
CA ASP A 293 35.72 -0.14 -28.55
C ASP A 293 34.41 0.64 -28.34
N LEU A 294 33.46 0.55 -29.28
CA LEU A 294 32.14 1.21 -29.16
C LEU A 294 31.10 0.36 -28.41
N THR A 295 31.36 -0.94 -28.21
CA THR A 295 30.38 -1.89 -27.67
C THR A 295 30.76 -2.48 -26.31
N PHE A 296 31.97 -2.23 -25.80
CA PHE A 296 32.46 -2.75 -24.53
C PHE A 296 32.99 -1.67 -23.58
#